data_AF-A0AAV3PS16-F1
#
_entry.id   AF-A0AAV3PS16-F1
#
_cell.length_a   1.000
_cell.length_b   1.000
_cell.length_c   1.000
_cell.angle_alpha   90.00
_cell.angle_beta   90.00
_cell.angle_gamma   90.00
#
_symmetry.space_group_name_H-M   'P 1'
#
loop_
_entity.id
_entity.type
_entity.pdbx_description
1 polymer ?
#
loop_
_entity_poly.entity_id
_entity_poly.type
_entity_poly.pdbx_seq_one_letter_code
_entity_poly.pdbx_strand_id
1 'polypeptide(L)'
;MYPWAGRRGTRVNQPSGGAEQRVWLLYVDGASSPGSSGAGILLFSPEGQKIRYAVRFAFAASNNEAEYKGLASGLLLANSFGEKHIHIRMDS
;
A
#
# COMPACT_ATOMS: atom_id res chain seq x y z
N MET A 1 18.11 -3.82 -2.57
CA MET A 1 17.94 -3.12 -3.86
C MET A 1 16.53 -3.42 -4.36
N TYR A 2 15.62 -2.44 -4.36
CA TYR A 2 14.20 -2.69 -4.62
C TYR A 2 13.95 -3.18 -6.06
N PRO A 3 13.00 -4.11 -6.29
CA PRO A 3 12.74 -4.71 -7.61
C PRO A 3 12.28 -3.75 -8.72
N TRP A 4 12.00 -2.48 -8.40
CA TRP A 4 11.53 -1.48 -9.36
C TRP A 4 12.64 -0.60 -9.96
N ALA A 5 13.87 -0.69 -9.46
CA ALA A 5 14.95 0.25 -9.79
C ALA A 5 15.77 -0.11 -11.05
N GLY A 6 15.31 -1.05 -11.88
CA GLY A 6 16.05 -1.38 -13.09
C GLY A 6 15.39 -2.43 -13.96
N ARG A 7 14.57 -2.00 -14.93
CA ARG A 7 14.52 -2.59 -16.27
C ARG A 7 13.77 -1.65 -17.21
N ARG A 8 14.45 -1.30 -18.31
CA ARG A 8 13.93 -0.50 -19.42
C ARG A 8 12.80 -1.28 -20.11
N GLY A 9 11.66 -0.62 -20.32
CA GLY A 9 10.72 -0.92 -21.40
C GLY A 9 9.89 -2.20 -21.25
N THR A 10 8.96 -2.24 -20.31
CA THR A 10 7.67 -2.93 -20.51
C THR A 10 6.57 -1.95 -20.15
N ARG A 11 5.64 -1.70 -21.08
CA ARG A 11 4.44 -0.92 -20.79
C ARG A 11 3.75 -1.59 -19.61
N VAL A 12 3.72 -0.91 -18.47
CA VAL A 12 2.60 -1.11 -17.54
C VAL A 12 1.38 -0.68 -18.35
N ASN A 13 0.53 -1.62 -18.73
CA ASN A 13 -0.73 -1.29 -19.40
C ASN A 13 -1.47 -0.32 -18.48
N GLN A 14 -1.45 0.95 -18.88
CA GLN A 14 -2.32 1.98 -18.35
C GLN A 14 -3.74 1.56 -18.74
N PRO A 15 -4.68 1.47 -17.79
CA PRO A 15 -6.03 1.09 -18.12
C PRO A 15 -6.60 2.09 -19.14
N SER A 16 -6.97 1.55 -20.30
CA SER A 16 -7.54 2.28 -21.42
C SER A 16 -8.90 2.83 -21.02
N GLY A 17 -9.10 4.14 -21.26
CA GLY A 17 -10.24 4.92 -20.79
C GLY A 17 -11.61 4.32 -21.12
N GLY A 18 -12.20 3.67 -20.12
CA GLY A 18 -13.58 3.23 -20.10
C GLY A 18 -14.04 3.20 -18.66
N ALA A 19 -14.49 4.34 -18.14
CA ALA A 19 -15.13 4.50 -16.83
C ALA A 19 -14.56 3.60 -15.71
N GLU A 20 -13.23 3.57 -15.54
CA GLU A 20 -12.67 3.00 -14.32
C GLU A 20 -13.11 3.90 -13.18
N GLN A 21 -13.90 3.31 -12.29
CA GLN A 21 -14.46 3.99 -11.13
C GLN A 21 -13.35 4.75 -10.41
N ARG A 22 -13.64 5.96 -9.96
CA ARG A 22 -12.75 6.79 -9.14
C ARG A 22 -12.49 6.11 -7.79
N VAL A 23 -11.71 5.04 -7.79
CA VAL A 23 -11.47 4.18 -6.63
C VAL A 23 -10.00 4.28 -6.25
N TRP A 24 -9.77 4.57 -4.99
CA TRP A 24 -8.43 4.62 -4.42
C TRP A 24 -7.85 3.21 -4.30
N LEU A 25 -6.57 3.06 -4.55
CA LEU A 25 -5.88 1.76 -4.49
C LEU A 25 -4.85 1.77 -3.36
N LEU A 26 -5.08 0.94 -2.36
CA LEU A 26 -4.23 0.75 -1.19
C LEU A 26 -3.43 -0.55 -1.33
N TYR A 27 -2.11 -0.44 -1.22
CA TYR A 27 -1.19 -1.55 -1.08
C TYR A 27 -0.58 -1.55 0.31
N VAL A 28 -0.44 -2.73 0.88
CA VAL A 28 0.19 -2.94 2.18
C VAL A 28 1.15 -4.11 2.05
N ASP A 29 2.34 -3.95 2.63
CA ASP A 29 3.37 -4.99 2.73
C ASP A 29 3.98 -4.89 4.13
N GLY A 30 3.94 -5.99 4.89
CA GLY A 30 4.34 -6.04 6.28
C GLY A 30 5.53 -6.95 6.46
N ALA A 31 6.48 -6.50 7.28
CA ALA A 31 7.70 -7.24 7.53
C ALA A 31 8.02 -7.26 9.02
N SER A 32 8.52 -8.41 9.45
CA SER A 32 9.04 -8.63 10.78
C SER A 32 10.43 -9.23 10.75
N SER A 33 11.24 -8.80 11.70
CA SER A 33 12.55 -9.35 12.01
C SER A 33 12.74 -9.42 13.52
N PRO A 34 13.72 -10.19 14.02
CA PRO A 34 14.04 -10.20 15.45
C PRO A 34 14.30 -8.78 15.97
N GLY A 35 13.47 -8.32 16.91
CA GLY A 35 13.59 -7.00 17.52
C GLY A 35 13.01 -5.82 16.72
N SER A 36 12.38 -6.05 15.56
CA SER A 36 11.71 -4.99 14.80
C SER A 36 10.55 -5.53 13.96
N SER A 37 9.48 -4.76 13.86
CA SER A 37 8.43 -5.04 12.88
C SER A 37 7.87 -3.74 12.32
N GLY A 38 7.22 -3.82 11.16
CA GLY A 38 6.67 -2.64 10.49
C GLY A 38 5.92 -2.99 9.22
N ALA A 39 5.32 -1.98 8.62
CA ALA A 39 4.62 -2.13 7.35
C ALA A 39 4.86 -0.93 6.44
N GLY A 40 5.02 -1.22 5.15
CA GLY A 40 4.93 -0.27 4.07
C GLY A 40 3.48 -0.13 3.60
N ILE A 41 3.09 1.10 3.32
CA ILE A 41 1.75 1.45 2.84
C ILE A 41 1.92 2.33 1.61
N LEU A 42 1.14 2.02 0.58
CA LEU A 42 1.15 2.78 -0.65
C LEU A 42 -0.28 3.01 -1.14
N LEU A 43 -0.67 4.27 -1.16
CA LEU A 43 -2.01 4.71 -1.53
C LEU A 43 -1.95 5.49 -2.84
N PHE A 44 -2.78 5.10 -3.80
CA PHE A 44 -2.95 5.80 -5.08
C PHE A 44 -4.33 6.42 -5.18
N SER A 45 -4.37 7.70 -5.52
CA SER A 45 -5.63 8.36 -5.85
C SER A 45 -6.04 8.03 -7.30
N PRO A 46 -7.34 8.10 -7.62
CA PRO A 46 -7.84 7.97 -8.99
C PRO A 46 -7.23 8.99 -9.96
N GLU A 47 -6.85 10.16 -9.44
CA GLU A 47 -6.20 11.26 -10.16
C GLU A 47 -4.70 11.03 -10.36
N GLY A 48 -4.18 9.88 -9.92
CA GLY A 48 -2.78 9.49 -10.08
C GLY A 48 -1.84 9.99 -9.00
N GLN A 49 -2.36 10.57 -7.90
CA GLN A 49 -1.50 10.94 -6.77
C GLN A 49 -1.01 9.69 -6.05
N LYS A 50 0.23 9.74 -5.53
CA LYS A 50 0.89 8.61 -4.89
C LYS A 50 1.38 9.00 -3.50
N ILE A 51 0.87 8.33 -2.48
CA ILE A 51 1.25 8.56 -1.08
C ILE A 51 1.94 7.31 -0.55
N ARG A 52 3.16 7.46 -0.05
CA ARG A 52 3.96 6.39 0.57
C ARG A 52 4.06 6.64 2.06
N TYR A 53 3.77 5.63 2.85
CA TYR A 53 3.91 5.69 4.30
C TYR A 53 4.58 4.42 4.81
N ALA A 54 5.31 4.53 5.91
CA ALA A 54 5.93 3.39 6.57
C ALA A 54 5.68 3.50 8.07
N VAL A 55 5.19 2.42 8.66
CA VAL A 55 4.94 2.32 10.10
C VAL A 55 5.97 1.38 10.69
N ARG A 56 6.67 1.82 11.74
CA ARG A 56 7.48 0.95 12.57
C ARG A 56 6.71 0.68 13.86
N PHE A 57 6.58 -0.59 14.20
CA PHE A 57 5.89 -0.99 15.42
C PHE A 57 6.87 -1.06 16.58
N ALA A 58 6.44 -0.59 17.75
CA ALA A 58 7.21 -0.61 18.98
C ALA A 58 7.16 -1.98 19.71
N PHE A 59 6.55 -2.98 19.09
CA PHE A 59 6.39 -4.34 19.62
C PHE A 59 6.85 -5.36 18.57
N ALA A 60 7.22 -6.55 19.04
CA ALA A 60 7.40 -7.69 18.15
C ALA A 60 6.04 -8.11 17.57
N ALA A 61 6.03 -8.40 16.28
CA ALA A 61 4.86 -8.87 15.54
C ALA A 61 5.32 -9.94 14.55
N SER A 62 4.48 -10.86 14.14
CA SER A 62 4.67 -11.66 12.93
C SER A 62 4.50 -10.81 11.67
N ASN A 63 4.87 -11.33 10.49
CA ASN A 63 4.62 -10.63 9.22
C ASN A 63 3.13 -10.33 9.05
N ASN A 64 2.25 -11.33 9.29
CA ASN A 64 0.81 -11.17 9.16
C ASN A 64 0.24 -10.12 10.12
N GLU A 65 0.72 -10.07 11.36
CA GLU A 65 0.33 -9.01 12.31
C GLU A 65 0.84 -7.63 11.86
N ALA A 66 2.04 -7.58 11.27
CA ALA A 66 2.61 -6.36 10.75
C ALA A 66 1.80 -5.83 9.55
N GLU A 67 1.45 -6.70 8.61
CA GLU A 67 0.55 -6.42 7.48
C GLU A 67 -0.82 -5.95 7.95
N TYR A 68 -1.44 -6.66 8.89
CA TYR A 68 -2.76 -6.28 9.41
C TYR A 68 -2.76 -4.89 10.06
N LYS A 69 -1.72 -4.56 10.83
CA LYS A 69 -1.58 -3.22 11.42
C LYS A 69 -1.22 -2.16 10.37
N GLY A 70 -0.47 -2.54 9.34
CA GLY A 70 -0.25 -1.73 8.15
C GLY A 70 -1.56 -1.41 7.44
N LEU A 71 -2.44 -2.40 7.27
CA LEU A 71 -3.76 -2.24 6.67
C LEU A 71 -4.64 -1.29 7.48
N ALA A 72 -4.72 -1.49 8.79
CA ALA A 72 -5.47 -0.58 9.66
C ALA A 72 -4.96 0.86 9.52
N SER A 73 -3.65 1.05 9.50
CA SER A 73 -3.02 2.37 9.30
C SER A 73 -3.31 2.95 7.92
N GLY A 74 -3.32 2.12 6.87
CA GLY A 74 -3.62 2.53 5.49
C GLY A 74 -5.08 2.91 5.29
N LEU A 75 -6.01 2.21 5.94
CA LEU A 75 -7.42 2.56 5.95
C LEU A 75 -7.68 3.85 6.71
N LEU A 76 -7.00 4.08 7.83
CA LEU A 76 -7.08 5.35 8.55
C LEU A 76 -6.55 6.51 7.69
N LEU A 77 -5.46 6.29 6.96
CA LEU A 77 -4.92 7.26 6.01
C LEU A 77 -5.91 7.55 4.87
N ALA A 78 -6.53 6.54 4.27
CA ALA A 78 -7.52 6.77 3.22
C ALA A 78 -8.79 7.46 3.76
N ASN A 79 -9.24 7.10 4.96
CA ASN A 79 -10.37 7.74 5.62
C ASN A 79 -10.09 9.22 5.96
N SER A 80 -8.84 9.60 6.24
CA SER A 80 -8.50 11.02 6.46
C SER A 80 -8.62 11.87 5.19
N PHE A 81 -8.58 11.25 4.00
CA PHE A 81 -8.93 11.88 2.72
C PHE A 81 -10.43 11.84 2.42
N GLY A 82 -11.26 11.28 3.30
CA GLY A 82 -12.72 11.21 3.13
C GLY A 82 -13.22 10.06 2.27
N GLU A 83 -12.34 9.09 1.96
CA GLU A 83 -12.64 8.04 0.99
C GLU A 83 -13.38 6.85 1.59
N LYS A 84 -14.44 6.42 0.90
CA LYS A 84 -15.32 5.33 1.33
C LYS A 84 -15.20 4.07 0.46
N HIS A 85 -14.59 4.19 -0.71
CA HIS A 85 -14.43 3.09 -1.67
C HIS A 85 -12.95 2.97 -2.00
N ILE A 86 -12.33 1.90 -1.49
CA ILE A 86 -10.90 1.65 -1.63
C ILE A 86 -10.73 0.20 -2.04
N HIS A 87 -9.94 -0.04 -3.07
CA HIS A 87 -9.45 -1.36 -3.41
C HIS A 87 -8.15 -1.63 -2.68
N ILE A 88 -8.05 -2.80 -2.06
CA ILE A 88 -6.92 -3.17 -1.21
C ILE A 88 -6.18 -4.33 -1.87
N ARG A 89 -4.85 -4.29 -1.87
CA ARG A 89 -3.98 -5.37 -2.32
C ARG A 89 -2.91 -5.66 -1.28
N MET A 90 -2.81 -6.92 -0.89
CA MET A 90 -1.92 -7.46 0.14
C MET A 90 -1.40 -8.80 -0.39
N ASP A 91 -0.20 -9.20 0.01
CA ASP A 91 0.47 -10.42 -0.46
C ASP A 91 0.40 -11.61 0.49
N SER A 92 -0.12 -11.45 1.71
CA SER A 92 -0.46 -12.55 2.65
C SER A 92 -1.83 -13.20 2.42
#